data_AF-A0A7J8JT41-F1
#
_entry.id   AF-A0A7J8JT41-F1
#
_cell.length_a   1.000
_cell.length_b   1.000
_cell.length_c   1.000
_cell.angle_alpha   90.00
_cell.angle_beta   90.00
_cell.angle_gamma   90.00
#
_symmetry.space_group_name_H-M   'P 1'
#
loop_
_entity.id
_entity.type
_entity.pdbx_description
1 polymer ?
#
loop_
_entity_poly.entity_id
_entity_poly.type
_entity_poly.pdbx_seq_one_letter_code
_entity_poly.pdbx_strand_id
1 'polypeptide(L)'
;MGRAESVGGKMNAQDPSDLWSTSDGEAELLQDLGWYHSNLTRHAAEALLLSNGYDGSYLLRDSNERTGLYSLSVRAKDSVKHFHVEYTGYSFKFGFNEFSSLKDFVKHFANQPLIGSETGAH
;
A
#
# COMPACT_ATOMS: atom_id res chain seq x y z
N MET A 1 -31.14 -5.61 -54.57
CA MET A 1 -31.45 -6.16 -53.23
C MET A 1 -30.23 -6.95 -52.79
N GLY A 2 -29.47 -6.69 -51.73
CA GLY A 2 -29.46 -5.66 -50.70
C GLY A 2 -28.05 -5.63 -50.08
N ARG A 3 -27.76 -4.57 -49.34
CA ARG A 3 -26.53 -4.38 -48.53
C ARG A 3 -26.37 -5.49 -47.50
N ALA A 4 -25.13 -5.84 -47.18
CA ALA A 4 -24.71 -6.02 -45.80
C ALA A 4 -23.19 -5.89 -45.70
N GLU A 5 -22.77 -4.79 -45.07
CA GLU A 5 -21.42 -4.54 -44.59
C GLU A 5 -21.15 -5.50 -43.43
N SER A 6 -19.96 -6.10 -43.38
CA SER A 6 -19.50 -6.84 -42.20
C SER A 6 -18.27 -6.16 -41.65
N VAL A 7 -18.53 -5.21 -40.75
CA VAL A 7 -17.58 -4.66 -39.79
C VAL A 7 -17.25 -5.76 -38.78
N GLY A 8 -16.20 -6.53 -39.05
CA GLY A 8 -15.57 -7.39 -38.07
C GLY A 8 -14.41 -6.64 -37.42
N GLY A 9 -14.73 -5.79 -36.44
CA GLY A 9 -13.74 -5.04 -35.67
C GLY A 9 -12.68 -5.98 -35.11
N LYS A 10 -11.46 -5.87 -35.64
CA LYS A 10 -10.27 -6.45 -35.03
C LYS A 10 -9.98 -5.60 -33.79
N MET A 11 -10.53 -6.01 -32.65
CA MET A 11 -10.14 -5.48 -31.35
C MET A 11 -8.66 -5.81 -31.11
N ASN A 12 -7.83 -4.85 -31.52
CA ASN A 12 -6.43 -4.71 -31.16
C ASN A 12 -6.37 -4.14 -29.72
N ALA A 13 -5.20 -4.25 -29.11
CA ALA A 13 -4.81 -3.78 -27.78
C ALA A 13 -5.09 -4.75 -26.62
N GLN A 14 -4.27 -5.79 -26.54
CA GLN A 14 -3.70 -6.19 -25.24
C GLN A 14 -2.32 -5.52 -25.16
N ASP A 15 -2.32 -4.21 -24.98
CA ASP A 15 -1.19 -3.59 -24.30
C ASP A 15 -1.60 -3.48 -22.82
N PRO A 16 -0.94 -4.20 -21.90
CA PRO A 16 -1.27 -4.17 -20.48
C PRO A 16 -1.03 -2.80 -19.84
N SER A 17 -0.49 -1.84 -20.61
CA SER A 17 -0.29 -0.45 -20.20
C SER A 17 -1.45 0.49 -20.56
N ASP A 18 -2.70 0.04 -20.68
CA ASP A 18 -3.87 0.94 -20.63
C ASP A 18 -4.76 0.70 -19.39
N LEU A 19 -4.43 -0.30 -18.58
CA LEU A 19 -5.10 -0.64 -17.31
C LEU A 19 -4.69 0.26 -16.13
N TRP A 20 -3.94 1.33 -16.38
CA TRP A 20 -3.48 2.29 -15.36
C TRP A 20 -4.12 3.69 -15.50
N SER A 21 -5.13 3.85 -16.37
CA SER A 21 -5.77 5.14 -16.66
C SER A 21 -6.89 5.56 -15.70
N THR A 22 -7.19 4.77 -14.66
CA THR A 22 -8.14 5.17 -13.61
C THR A 22 -7.37 5.32 -12.30
N SER A 23 -7.42 6.50 -11.71
CA SER A 23 -6.71 6.93 -10.50
C SER A 23 -6.96 6.08 -9.23
N ASP A 24 -7.69 4.97 -9.34
CA ASP A 24 -7.98 4.00 -8.28
C ASP A 24 -6.93 2.88 -8.17
N GLY A 25 -6.06 2.72 -9.17
CA GLY A 25 -5.16 1.55 -9.28
C GLY A 25 -4.11 1.42 -8.18
N GLU A 26 -3.62 2.52 -7.59
CA GLU A 26 -2.57 2.45 -6.56
C GLU A 26 -3.09 1.86 -5.24
N ALA A 27 -4.38 2.01 -4.93
CA ALA A 27 -4.98 1.38 -3.75
C ALA A 27 -5.14 -0.13 -3.93
N GLU A 28 -5.37 -0.60 -5.17
CA GLU A 28 -5.41 -2.04 -5.46
C GLU A 28 -4.02 -2.67 -5.37
N LEU A 29 -2.97 -1.93 -5.77
CA LEU A 29 -1.58 -2.36 -5.60
C LEU A 29 -1.18 -2.53 -4.12
N LEU A 30 -1.82 -1.80 -3.21
CA LEU A 30 -1.64 -2.06 -1.78
C LEU A 30 -2.07 -3.48 -1.40
N GLN A 31 -3.13 -4.00 -2.02
CA GLN A 31 -3.65 -5.34 -1.71
C GLN A 31 -2.69 -6.46 -2.16
N ASP A 32 -1.79 -6.18 -3.10
CA ASP A 32 -0.72 -7.08 -3.51
C ASP A 32 0.45 -7.11 -2.51
N LEU A 33 0.56 -6.11 -1.62
CA LEU A 33 1.59 -6.08 -0.59
C LEU A 33 1.29 -7.12 0.48
N GLY A 34 2.20 -8.07 0.68
CA GLY A 34 2.07 -9.11 1.71
C GLY A 34 2.03 -8.63 3.17
N TRP A 35 2.14 -7.32 3.41
CA TRP A 35 2.04 -6.66 4.71
C TRP A 35 0.84 -5.69 4.79
N TYR A 36 0.03 -5.59 3.75
CA TYR A 36 -1.22 -4.83 3.78
C TYR A 36 -2.40 -5.73 4.18
N HIS A 37 -3.25 -5.21 5.05
CA HIS A 37 -4.46 -5.88 5.50
C HIS A 37 -5.63 -4.91 5.57
N SER A 38 -6.55 -4.99 4.60
CA SER A 38 -7.75 -4.15 4.54
C SER A 38 -8.72 -4.36 5.72
N ASN A 39 -8.82 -5.59 6.25
CA ASN A 39 -9.77 -5.94 7.32
C ASN A 39 -9.11 -6.15 8.69
N LEU A 40 -7.97 -5.51 8.95
CA LEU A 40 -7.26 -5.69 10.21
C LEU A 40 -7.54 -4.56 11.19
N THR A 41 -8.05 -4.92 12.37
CA THR A 41 -8.29 -3.95 13.44
C THR A 41 -6.98 -3.54 14.12
N ARG A 42 -6.98 -2.38 14.79
CA ARG A 42 -5.83 -1.91 15.57
C ARG A 42 -5.34 -2.98 16.58
N HIS A 43 -6.27 -3.55 17.35
CA HIS A 43 -5.94 -4.58 18.34
C HIS A 43 -5.39 -5.85 17.69
N ALA A 44 -5.94 -6.27 16.55
CA ALA A 44 -5.43 -7.42 15.81
C ALA A 44 -4.03 -7.16 15.24
N ALA A 45 -3.78 -5.96 14.74
CA ALA A 45 -2.44 -5.53 14.30
C ALA A 45 -1.43 -5.55 15.44
N GLU A 46 -1.80 -5.00 16.61
CA GLU A 46 -0.95 -5.04 17.80
C GLU A 46 -0.65 -6.48 18.20
N ALA A 47 -1.68 -7.33 18.32
CA ALA A 47 -1.53 -8.73 18.67
C ALA A 47 -0.68 -9.52 17.65
N LEU A 48 -0.87 -9.31 16.35
CA LEU A 48 -0.06 -9.94 15.30
C LEU A 48 1.41 -9.52 15.39
N LEU A 49 1.67 -8.22 15.54
CA LEU A 49 3.03 -7.69 15.66
C LEU A 49 3.69 -8.10 16.99
N LEU A 50 2.93 -8.22 18.07
CA LEU A 50 3.40 -8.66 19.38
C LEU A 50 3.67 -10.18 19.43
N SER A 51 2.79 -10.98 18.81
CA SER A 51 2.80 -12.44 18.91
C SER A 51 3.54 -13.14 17.77
N ASN A 52 3.52 -12.56 16.57
CA ASN A 52 4.09 -13.13 15.35
C ASN A 52 5.11 -12.20 14.68
N GLY A 53 5.21 -10.94 15.12
CA GLY A 53 6.16 -9.96 14.62
C GLY A 53 7.46 -9.95 15.41
N TYR A 54 8.56 -9.76 14.70
CA TYR A 54 9.88 -9.44 15.25
C TYR A 54 10.04 -7.92 15.38
N ASP A 55 11.06 -7.45 16.11
CA ASP A 55 11.42 -6.04 16.11
C ASP A 55 11.64 -5.55 14.66
N GLY A 56 11.02 -4.42 14.30
CA GLY A 56 11.05 -3.94 12.91
C GLY A 56 9.94 -4.49 12.02
N SER A 57 9.11 -5.41 12.50
CA SER A 57 7.93 -5.84 11.72
C SER A 57 6.94 -4.69 11.56
N TYR A 58 6.34 -4.56 10.39
CA TYR A 58 5.34 -3.55 10.12
C TYR A 58 4.24 -4.12 9.24
N LEU A 59 3.07 -3.50 9.33
CA LEU A 59 1.93 -3.81 8.48
C LEU A 59 1.10 -2.56 8.24
N LEU A 60 0.43 -2.48 7.11
CA LEU A 60 -0.48 -1.41 6.77
C LEU A 60 -1.90 -1.93 6.88
N ARG A 61 -2.79 -1.18 7.52
CA ARG A 61 -4.22 -1.49 7.59
C ARG A 61 -5.04 -0.37 7.00
N ASP A 62 -6.19 -0.70 6.44
CA ASP A 62 -7.17 0.29 6.03
C ASP A 62 -7.85 0.93 7.24
N SER A 63 -8.19 2.21 7.11
CA SER A 63 -9.11 2.86 8.03
C SER A 63 -10.51 2.68 7.46
N ASN A 64 -11.25 1.69 7.98
CA ASN A 64 -12.62 1.33 7.58
C ASN A 64 -13.64 2.51 7.59
N GLU A 65 -13.23 3.70 8.04
CA GLU A 65 -14.00 4.94 8.01
C GLU A 65 -13.85 5.74 6.71
N ARG A 66 -12.73 5.61 5.95
CA ARG A 66 -12.49 6.45 4.77
C ARG A 66 -11.50 5.86 3.78
N THR A 67 -11.94 5.74 2.53
CA THR A 67 -11.07 5.44 1.39
C THR A 67 -9.98 6.51 1.27
N GLY A 68 -8.73 6.08 1.26
CA GLY A 68 -7.58 6.98 1.27
C GLY A 68 -7.06 7.34 2.66
N LEU A 69 -7.56 6.73 3.73
CA LEU A 69 -6.90 6.77 5.04
C LEU A 69 -6.45 5.38 5.43
N TYR A 70 -5.16 5.24 5.67
CA TYR A 70 -4.51 4.01 6.08
C TYR A 70 -3.80 4.21 7.43
N SER A 71 -3.52 3.12 8.12
CA SER A 71 -2.78 3.12 9.37
C SER A 71 -1.61 2.13 9.28
N LEU A 72 -0.39 2.61 9.36
CA LEU A 72 0.81 1.78 9.42
C LEU A 72 1.09 1.41 10.88
N SER A 73 1.05 0.13 11.20
CA SER A 73 1.38 -0.40 12.52
C SER A 73 2.77 -1.00 12.49
N VAL A 74 3.65 -0.59 13.41
CA VAL A 74 5.07 -0.94 13.42
C VAL A 74 5.45 -1.47 14.79
N ARG A 75 6.03 -2.66 14.81
CA ARG A 75 6.56 -3.33 16.00
C ARG A 75 7.87 -2.70 16.42
N ALA A 76 7.85 -2.06 17.59
CA ALA A 76 9.05 -1.69 18.33
C ALA A 76 9.37 -2.75 19.40
N LYS A 77 10.52 -2.58 20.05
CA LYS A 77 11.11 -3.54 21.00
C LYS A 77 10.14 -4.04 22.09
N ASP A 78 9.29 -3.16 22.63
CA ASP A 78 8.29 -3.51 23.65
C ASP A 78 6.88 -2.98 23.35
N SER A 79 6.72 -2.21 22.28
CA SER A 79 5.46 -1.52 21.96
C SER A 79 5.16 -1.58 20.47
N VAL A 80 3.94 -1.21 20.09
CA VAL A 80 3.52 -1.08 18.69
C VAL A 80 3.16 0.38 18.44
N LYS A 81 3.80 0.99 17.45
CA LYS A 81 3.51 2.36 17.03
C LYS A 81 2.54 2.32 15.85
N HIS A 82 1.50 3.15 15.91
CA HIS A 82 0.58 3.34 14.80
C HIS A 82 0.80 4.72 14.21
N PHE A 83 0.92 4.76 12.89
CA PHE A 83 1.09 5.98 12.12
C PHE A 83 -0.05 6.12 11.13
N HIS A 84 -0.57 7.33 10.98
CA HIS A 84 -1.58 7.62 9.98
C HIS A 84 -0.90 7.86 8.62
N VAL A 85 -1.38 7.16 7.62
CA VAL A 85 -1.01 7.32 6.22
C VAL A 85 -2.23 7.85 5.50
N GLU A 86 -2.14 9.05 4.94
CA GLU A 86 -3.20 9.63 4.12
C GLU A 86 -2.84 9.47 2.65
N TYR A 87 -3.77 8.97 1.86
CA TYR A 87 -3.65 8.86 0.42
C TYR A 87 -4.63 9.82 -0.23
N THR A 88 -4.07 10.74 -1.01
CA THR A 88 -4.80 11.84 -1.65
C THR A 88 -5.36 11.47 -3.04
N GLY A 89 -5.16 10.23 -3.50
CA GLY A 89 -5.46 9.79 -4.87
C GLY A 89 -4.29 9.96 -5.84
N TYR A 90 -3.29 10.77 -5.47
CA TYR A 90 -2.09 11.00 -6.28
C TYR A 90 -0.80 10.88 -5.48
N SER A 91 -0.85 11.01 -4.14
CA SER A 91 0.31 10.88 -3.26
C SER A 91 -0.07 10.22 -1.93
N PHE A 92 0.90 9.55 -1.31
CA PHE A 92 0.86 9.01 0.03
C PHE A 92 1.59 9.94 0.99
N LYS A 93 0.90 10.39 2.02
CA LYS A 93 1.41 11.26 3.07
C LYS A 93 1.52 10.47 4.36
N PHE A 94 2.70 10.46 4.94
CA PHE A 94 3.02 9.79 6.18
C PHE A 94 3.73 10.77 7.11
N GLY A 95 3.03 11.27 8.13
CA GLY A 95 3.58 12.29 9.01
C GLY A 95 4.05 13.53 8.24
N PHE A 96 5.37 13.73 8.18
CA PHE A 96 6.01 14.82 7.43
C PHE A 96 6.54 14.42 6.05
N ASN A 97 6.50 13.13 5.72
CA ASN A 97 6.95 12.59 4.45
C ASN A 97 5.77 12.53 3.47
N GLU A 98 6.02 12.88 2.21
CA GLU A 98 5.07 12.74 1.11
C GLU A 98 5.74 11.95 -0.01
N PHE A 99 5.01 10.98 -0.56
CA PHE A 99 5.46 10.08 -1.61
C PHE A 99 4.48 10.15 -2.77
N SER A 100 4.95 10.50 -3.95
CA SER A 100 4.10 10.66 -5.14
C SER A 100 3.62 9.35 -5.76
N SER A 101 4.05 8.21 -5.24
CA SER A 101 3.64 6.88 -5.72
C SER A 101 3.76 5.85 -4.61
N LEU A 102 2.93 4.81 -4.66
CA LEU A 102 3.00 3.71 -3.73
C LEU A 102 4.39 3.07 -3.76
N LYS A 103 4.97 2.92 -4.95
CA LYS A 103 6.31 2.33 -5.11
C LYS A 103 7.38 3.07 -4.31
N ASP A 104 7.35 4.40 -4.30
CA ASP A 104 8.27 5.22 -3.50
C ASP A 104 8.01 5.10 -2.01
N PHE A 105 6.73 5.10 -1.61
CA PHE A 105 6.32 4.83 -0.23
C PHE A 105 6.88 3.48 0.23
N VAL A 106 6.52 2.38 -0.45
CA VAL A 106 6.96 1.02 -0.11
C VAL A 106 8.47 0.90 -0.14
N LYS A 107 9.14 1.43 -1.16
CA LYS A 107 10.60 1.42 -1.27
C LYS A 107 11.26 2.17 -0.12
N HIS A 108 10.66 3.28 0.33
CA HIS A 108 11.13 4.00 1.50
C HIS A 108 11.01 3.15 2.76
N PHE A 109 9.84 2.53 3.03
CA PHE A 109 9.68 1.64 4.19
C PHE A 109 10.51 0.36 4.11
N ALA A 110 10.77 -0.15 2.90
CA ALA A 110 11.62 -1.32 2.68
C ALA A 110 13.12 -1.00 2.85
N ASN A 111 13.57 0.19 2.44
CA ASN A 111 14.97 0.63 2.55
C ASN A 111 15.28 1.38 3.86
N GLN A 112 14.26 1.87 4.56
CA GLN A 112 14.35 2.45 5.89
C GLN A 112 13.71 1.44 6.84
N PRO A 113 14.49 0.51 7.42
CA PRO A 113 13.99 -0.21 8.57
C PRO A 113 13.68 0.85 9.62
N LEU A 114 12.39 1.12 9.89
CA LEU A 114 11.93 2.08 10.89
C LEU A 114 12.50 1.79 12.30
N ILE A 115 13.16 0.65 12.47
CA ILE A 115 13.79 0.14 13.69
C ILE A 115 15.30 -0.13 13.50
N GLY A 116 15.87 0.04 12.31
CA GLY A 116 17.20 -0.50 11.94
C GLY A 116 18.25 0.50 11.45
N SER A 117 18.15 1.80 11.75
CA SER A 117 19.25 2.74 11.51
C SER A 117 20.02 3.13 12.77
N GLU A 118 20.09 2.26 13.78
CA GLU A 118 20.97 2.43 14.95
C GLU A 118 21.45 1.08 15.52
N THR A 119 22.04 0.18 14.73
CA THR A 119 23.01 -0.77 15.32
C THR A 119 24.07 -1.20 14.32
N GLY A 120 25.16 -0.45 14.32
CA GLY A 120 26.44 -0.81 13.72
C GLY A 120 27.51 -0.03 14.46
N ALA A 121 27.67 -0.33 15.75
CA ALA A 121 28.85 0.08 16.51
C ALA A 121 30.10 -0.41 15.75
N HIS A 122 31.00 0.53 15.47
CA HIS A 122 32.31 0.26 14.87
C HIS A 122 33.33 -0.14 15.93
#